data_AF-A0A2V2V6C4-F1
#
_entry.id   AF-A0A2V2V6C4-F1
#
_cell.length_a   1.000
_cell.length_b   1.000
_cell.length_c   1.000
_cell.angle_alpha   90.00
_cell.angle_beta   90.00
_cell.angle_gamma   90.00
#
_symmetry.space_group_name_H-M   'P 1'
#
loop_
_entity.id
_entity.type
_entity.pdbx_description
1 polymer ?
#
loop_
_entity_poly.entity_id
_entity_poly.type
_entity_poly.pdbx_seq_one_letter_code
_entity_poly.pdbx_strand_id
1 'polypeptide(L)'
;MEVKEGEPPQSWTYKEDGNTLEKDDVVEQSGEAPPVLMVLTSDKGWPYTMNLLHGAGNDLCVNCEVERAWQIVKGDLTKWFSNFDLILNPSPLPRVLIGTPGIGKSMNASSYLLYQLLHYDVEKIQVVVHCFGSVMYVFDKTAKTVKKYVGNEISIVVLGGLWKSGMKGYIIYDVAKKGTPPDPGFAPSTGWGMIVVSSPKLTNYDEWEKQAKAARIIMNCPDEMDVKAMCTWMKRGPDKDKQAGYWKEVKERMKNVGPIPRHIFDEDKYIIRLGAVNGTLLAIKDIDVGEYFTLGEEKEWYSKDPSHKLVKIVRARTDKGAEVFLNASICSEVGLRLADRLAKKMATKDILLLILGSRGALASRALEQLGLRAFMYGELVIAIVEGLNELPPPSPSKPQDSVLKLNHQGYPTRTVGLKELEGGVTRIPMEYGVLYLPAVENFPLVDGFFFVNSPRKTLVGLQMTTASAHHTITSTVKQFTERLSAYFNDWEELSRDMSWEIIYIQHEISKKITKWQKCNYVNPKNKTDAEKKIVAFWDGKVHQYQFVLTPDFVNKIREMGAQ
;
A
#
# COMPACT_ATOMS: atom_id res chain seq x y z
N MET A 1 7.48 -19.44 -11.93
CA MET A 1 6.27 -19.06 -12.68
C MET A 1 6.33 -19.77 -14.02
N GLU A 2 5.21 -20.31 -14.47
CA GLU A 2 5.09 -20.96 -15.78
C GLU A 2 4.59 -19.93 -16.79
N VAL A 3 5.09 -19.98 -18.02
CA VAL A 3 4.66 -19.13 -19.12
C VAL A 3 3.88 -20.00 -20.08
N LYS A 4 2.67 -19.58 -20.43
CA LYS A 4 1.82 -20.24 -21.43
C LYS A 4 1.48 -19.25 -22.52
N GLU A 5 1.59 -19.70 -23.77
CA GLU A 5 1.18 -18.92 -24.94
C GLU A 5 -0.31 -19.13 -25.20
N GLY A 6 -0.98 -18.08 -25.69
CA GLY A 6 -2.41 -18.07 -25.97
C GLY A 6 -3.21 -17.29 -24.94
N GLU A 7 -4.54 -17.26 -25.14
CA GLU A 7 -5.45 -16.66 -24.19
C GLU A 7 -5.51 -17.50 -22.90
N PRO A 8 -5.44 -16.87 -21.71
CA PRO A 8 -5.49 -17.62 -20.46
C PRO A 8 -6.85 -18.31 -20.33
N PRO A 9 -6.89 -19.59 -19.90
CA PRO A 9 -8.13 -20.35 -19.77
C PRO A 9 -9.09 -19.74 -18.74
N GLN A 10 -8.54 -18.98 -17.79
CA GLN A 10 -9.30 -18.24 -16.79
C GLN A 10 -8.70 -16.85 -16.62
N SER A 11 -9.53 -15.80 -16.72
CA SER A 11 -9.15 -14.43 -16.39
C SER A 11 -9.19 -14.19 -14.88
N TRP A 12 -8.65 -13.06 -14.41
CA TRP A 12 -8.92 -12.61 -13.04
C TRP A 12 -10.43 -12.51 -12.81
N THR A 13 -10.85 -12.97 -11.63
CA THR A 13 -12.23 -12.85 -11.16
C THR A 13 -12.38 -11.57 -10.37
N TYR A 14 -13.47 -10.86 -10.63
CA TYR A 14 -13.81 -9.64 -9.90
C TYR A 14 -15.21 -9.77 -9.31
N LYS A 15 -15.35 -9.34 -8.05
CA LYS A 15 -16.65 -9.19 -7.41
C LYS A 15 -17.11 -7.74 -7.59
N GLU A 16 -18.34 -7.59 -8.07
CA GLU A 16 -19.04 -6.32 -7.99
C GLU A 16 -19.42 -6.06 -6.54
N ASP A 17 -19.04 -4.90 -6.03
CA ASP A 17 -19.49 -4.41 -4.74
C ASP A 17 -19.88 -2.94 -4.90
N GLY A 18 -21.20 -2.70 -5.02
CA GLY A 18 -21.73 -1.41 -5.43
C GLY A 18 -21.30 -1.03 -6.85
N ASN A 19 -20.68 0.15 -7.02
CA ASN A 19 -20.17 0.64 -8.31
C ASN A 19 -18.68 0.32 -8.55
N THR A 20 -18.10 -0.59 -7.75
CA THR A 20 -16.66 -0.86 -7.74
C THR A 20 -16.39 -2.35 -8.02
N LEU A 21 -15.20 -2.64 -8.54
CA LEU A 21 -14.73 -4.01 -8.79
C LEU A 21 -13.56 -4.31 -7.85
N GLU A 22 -13.64 -5.41 -7.13
CA GLU A 22 -12.56 -5.94 -6.29
C GLU A 22 -12.11 -7.30 -6.82
N LYS A 23 -10.80 -7.55 -6.78
CA LYS A 23 -10.26 -8.85 -7.16
C LYS A 23 -10.78 -9.91 -6.18
N ASP A 24 -11.40 -10.96 -6.70
CA ASP A 24 -11.95 -12.02 -5.88
C ASP A 24 -10.92 -13.11 -5.64
N ASP A 25 -10.19 -13.00 -4.53
CA ASP A 25 -9.16 -13.94 -4.09
C ASP A 25 -9.69 -14.99 -3.08
N VAL A 26 -11.00 -14.98 -2.76
CA VAL A 26 -11.57 -15.75 -1.63
C VAL A 26 -12.18 -17.09 -2.06
N VAL A 27 -12.42 -17.30 -3.35
CA VAL A 27 -12.95 -18.58 -3.83
C VAL A 27 -11.77 -19.53 -4.03
N GLU A 28 -11.78 -20.64 -3.29
CA GLU A 28 -10.98 -21.83 -3.59
C GLU A 28 -11.46 -22.33 -4.97
N GLN A 29 -10.83 -21.80 -6.03
CA GLN A 29 -11.28 -22.06 -7.39
C GLN A 29 -10.95 -23.51 -7.73
N SER A 30 -11.98 -24.34 -7.88
CA SER A 30 -11.88 -25.67 -8.49
C SER A 30 -11.60 -25.48 -9.99
N GLY A 31 -10.38 -25.12 -10.35
CA GLY A 31 -9.96 -24.73 -11.69
C GLY A 31 -8.47 -24.37 -11.78
N GLU A 32 -8.00 -24.03 -12.98
CA GLU A 32 -6.62 -23.57 -13.20
C GLU A 32 -6.45 -22.14 -12.67
N ALA A 33 -5.39 -21.88 -11.91
CA ALA A 33 -5.20 -20.59 -11.24
C ALA A 33 -5.14 -19.42 -12.26
N PRO A 34 -5.75 -18.27 -11.96
CA PRO A 34 -5.71 -17.11 -12.85
C PRO A 34 -4.26 -16.63 -13.03
N PRO A 35 -3.94 -15.98 -14.17
CA PRO A 35 -2.59 -15.51 -14.45
C PRO A 35 -2.15 -14.48 -13.39
N VAL A 36 -0.87 -14.47 -13.04
CA VAL A 36 -0.29 -13.36 -12.23
C VAL A 36 -0.03 -12.15 -13.13
N LEU A 37 0.35 -12.39 -14.38
CA LEU A 37 0.65 -11.36 -15.36
C LEU A 37 0.29 -11.88 -16.76
N MET A 38 -0.40 -11.08 -17.56
CA MET A 38 -0.53 -11.28 -18.99
C MET A 38 0.47 -10.38 -19.73
N VAL A 39 0.98 -10.85 -20.85
CA VAL A 39 1.86 -10.05 -21.71
C VAL A 39 1.30 -10.00 -23.12
N LEU A 40 1.16 -8.79 -23.67
CA LEU A 40 0.81 -8.58 -25.07
C LEU A 40 2.03 -8.07 -25.84
N THR A 41 2.36 -8.74 -26.94
CA THR A 41 3.48 -8.37 -27.80
C THR A 41 2.96 -7.78 -29.11
N SER A 42 3.55 -6.67 -29.57
CA SER A 42 3.22 -6.03 -30.85
C SER A 42 4.47 -5.91 -31.71
N ASP A 43 4.50 -6.49 -32.91
CA ASP A 43 5.69 -6.37 -33.79
C ASP A 43 6.04 -4.92 -34.14
N LYS A 44 5.02 -4.05 -34.21
CA LYS A 44 5.15 -2.62 -34.51
C LYS A 44 5.36 -1.75 -33.27
N GLY A 45 5.41 -2.36 -32.09
CA GLY A 45 5.48 -1.66 -30.81
C GLY A 45 4.15 -1.05 -30.37
N TRP A 46 4.21 -0.29 -29.28
CA TRP A 46 3.08 0.41 -28.66
C TRP A 46 3.27 1.92 -28.77
N PRO A 47 2.20 2.74 -28.84
CA PRO A 47 2.30 4.19 -28.93
C PRO A 47 3.13 4.86 -27.82
N TYR A 48 3.26 4.20 -26.65
CA TYR A 48 4.09 4.62 -25.52
C TYR A 48 5.24 3.62 -25.29
N THR A 49 6.23 3.57 -26.19
CA THR A 49 7.41 2.71 -26.00
C THR A 49 8.57 3.48 -25.35
N MET A 50 8.65 3.42 -24.02
CA MET A 50 9.92 3.54 -23.27
C MET A 50 10.69 2.20 -23.23
N ASN A 51 10.16 1.16 -23.88
CA ASN A 51 10.65 -0.22 -23.75
C ASN A 51 12.07 -0.48 -24.27
N LEU A 52 12.62 0.39 -25.12
CA LEU A 52 13.98 0.20 -25.64
C LEU A 52 15.03 0.15 -24.51
N LEU A 53 14.77 0.81 -23.37
CA LEU A 53 15.70 0.92 -22.23
C LEU A 53 15.56 -0.20 -21.19
N HIS A 54 14.52 -1.04 -21.27
CA HIS A 54 14.18 -1.97 -20.18
C HIS A 54 14.22 -3.46 -20.58
N GLY A 55 14.64 -3.79 -21.81
CA GLY A 55 14.75 -5.18 -22.26
C GLY A 55 13.41 -5.90 -22.51
N ALA A 56 12.28 -5.20 -22.32
CA ALA A 56 10.93 -5.70 -22.60
C ALA A 56 10.49 -5.50 -24.07
N GLY A 57 11.33 -4.90 -24.93
CA GLY A 57 11.08 -4.85 -26.38
C GLY A 57 9.72 -4.26 -26.75
N ASN A 58 8.83 -5.04 -27.35
CA ASN A 58 7.48 -4.60 -27.69
C ASN A 58 6.38 -5.22 -26.80
N ASP A 59 6.78 -5.65 -25.60
CA ASP A 59 5.91 -6.34 -24.66
C ASP A 59 5.19 -5.33 -23.74
N LEU A 60 3.91 -5.59 -23.51
CA LEU A 60 3.00 -4.84 -22.65
C LEU A 60 2.58 -5.74 -21.48
N CYS A 61 2.95 -5.36 -20.27
CA CYS A 61 2.64 -6.14 -19.05
C CYS A 61 1.28 -5.72 -18.47
N VAL A 62 0.36 -6.66 -18.34
CA VAL A 62 -1.01 -6.46 -17.83
C VAL A 62 -1.17 -7.26 -16.55
N ASN A 63 -1.35 -6.57 -15.43
CA ASN A 63 -1.69 -7.19 -14.15
C ASN A 63 -3.18 -7.01 -13.84
N CYS A 64 -3.61 -7.54 -12.69
CA CYS A 64 -5.00 -7.48 -12.25
C CYS A 64 -5.56 -6.04 -12.16
N GLU A 65 -4.74 -5.05 -11.80
CA GLU A 65 -5.16 -3.65 -11.69
C GLU A 65 -5.39 -2.99 -13.06
N VAL A 66 -4.56 -3.32 -14.05
CA VAL A 66 -4.75 -2.87 -15.44
C VAL A 66 -5.99 -3.51 -16.04
N GLU A 67 -6.16 -4.82 -15.87
CA GLU A 67 -7.35 -5.54 -16.33
C GLU A 67 -8.62 -4.98 -15.69
N ARG A 68 -8.58 -4.68 -14.39
CA ARG A 68 -9.72 -4.11 -13.67
C ARG A 68 -10.16 -2.76 -14.25
N ALA A 69 -9.21 -1.90 -14.59
CA ALA A 69 -9.52 -0.63 -15.24
C ALA A 69 -10.25 -0.84 -16.58
N TRP A 70 -9.85 -1.86 -17.35
CA TRP A 70 -10.59 -2.26 -18.55
C TRP A 70 -11.98 -2.79 -18.23
N GLN A 71 -12.14 -3.67 -17.24
CA GLN A 71 -13.46 -4.21 -16.86
C GLN A 71 -14.45 -3.10 -16.46
N ILE A 72 -14.01 -2.05 -15.78
CA ILE A 72 -14.84 -0.88 -15.47
C ILE A 72 -15.29 -0.18 -16.76
N VAL A 73 -14.35 0.11 -17.67
CA VAL A 73 -14.67 0.74 -18.96
C VAL A 73 -15.60 -0.13 -19.80
N LYS A 74 -15.37 -1.44 -19.83
CA LYS A 74 -16.23 -2.42 -20.52
C LYS A 74 -17.64 -2.44 -19.94
N GLY A 75 -17.77 -2.32 -18.62
CA GLY A 75 -19.07 -2.19 -17.93
C GLY A 75 -19.81 -0.93 -18.37
N ASP A 76 -19.13 0.21 -18.46
CA ASP A 76 -19.72 1.47 -18.95
C ASP A 76 -20.17 1.36 -20.40
N LEU A 77 -19.33 0.78 -21.26
CA LEU A 77 -19.67 0.53 -22.66
C LEU A 77 -20.89 -0.38 -22.76
N THR A 78 -20.94 -1.45 -21.97
CA THR A 78 -22.08 -2.38 -21.95
C THR A 78 -23.36 -1.66 -21.55
N LYS A 79 -23.34 -0.89 -20.47
CA LYS A 79 -24.50 -0.07 -20.04
C LYS A 79 -24.95 0.92 -21.11
N TRP A 80 -23.99 1.57 -21.77
CA TRP A 80 -24.27 2.52 -22.83
C TRP A 80 -24.94 1.86 -24.04
N PHE A 81 -24.42 0.73 -24.51
CA PHE A 81 -24.98 0.03 -25.67
C PHE A 81 -26.27 -0.77 -25.38
N SER A 82 -26.53 -1.17 -24.14
CA SER A 82 -27.79 -1.84 -23.78
C SER A 82 -29.00 -0.90 -23.76
N ASN A 83 -28.79 0.41 -23.59
CA ASN A 83 -29.86 1.42 -23.52
C ASN A 83 -29.99 2.24 -24.82
N PHE A 84 -29.42 1.76 -25.93
CA PHE A 84 -29.22 2.54 -27.16
C PHE A 84 -30.51 2.99 -27.85
N ASP A 85 -31.64 2.30 -27.61
CA ASP A 85 -32.95 2.59 -28.22
C ASP A 85 -33.73 3.72 -27.51
N LEU A 86 -33.21 4.27 -26.41
CA LEU A 86 -33.81 5.39 -25.70
C LEU A 86 -33.22 6.70 -26.24
N ILE A 87 -34.08 7.56 -26.82
CA ILE A 87 -33.81 8.86 -27.48
C ILE A 87 -32.98 9.85 -26.61
N LEU A 88 -32.73 9.53 -25.34
CA LEU A 88 -32.05 10.37 -24.35
C LEU A 88 -30.79 9.74 -23.75
N ASN A 89 -30.15 8.78 -24.42
CA ASN A 89 -29.02 8.08 -23.81
C ASN A 89 -27.75 8.97 -23.77
N PRO A 90 -27.27 9.39 -22.59
CA PRO A 90 -26.02 10.15 -22.50
C PRO A 90 -24.84 9.29 -22.94
N SER A 91 -23.74 9.92 -23.38
CA SER A 91 -22.43 9.27 -23.56
C SER A 91 -22.09 8.36 -22.38
N PRO A 92 -21.27 7.30 -22.56
CA PRO A 92 -20.82 6.51 -21.42
C PRO A 92 -20.08 7.44 -20.46
N LEU A 93 -20.21 7.15 -19.17
CA LEU A 93 -19.69 7.99 -18.10
C LEU A 93 -18.21 8.31 -18.35
N PRO A 94 -17.82 9.59 -18.46
CA PRO A 94 -16.41 9.94 -18.63
C PRO A 94 -15.60 9.40 -17.44
N ARG A 95 -14.43 8.83 -17.72
CA ARG A 95 -13.58 8.22 -16.70
C ARG A 95 -12.27 8.97 -16.50
N VAL A 96 -11.73 8.85 -15.29
CA VAL A 96 -10.40 9.35 -14.93
C VAL A 96 -9.63 8.24 -14.25
N LEU A 97 -8.52 7.81 -14.85
CA LEU A 97 -7.61 6.84 -14.27
C LEU A 97 -6.55 7.55 -13.41
N ILE A 98 -6.62 7.33 -12.10
CA ILE A 98 -5.73 7.92 -11.08
C ILE A 98 -4.84 6.82 -10.52
N GLY A 99 -3.59 7.14 -10.19
CA GLY A 99 -2.72 6.22 -9.46
C GLY A 99 -1.32 6.80 -9.31
N THR A 100 -0.48 6.14 -8.52
CA THR A 100 0.89 6.59 -8.21
C THR A 100 1.70 6.90 -9.48
N PRO A 101 2.54 7.96 -9.52
CA PRO A 101 3.36 8.25 -10.70
C PRO A 101 4.37 7.12 -10.95
N GLY A 102 4.55 6.72 -12.21
CA GLY A 102 5.57 5.73 -12.60
C GLY A 102 5.16 4.25 -12.45
N ILE A 103 3.90 3.96 -12.10
CA ILE A 103 3.40 2.58 -11.98
C ILE A 103 2.96 1.94 -13.30
N GLY A 104 3.11 2.65 -14.42
CA GLY A 104 2.72 2.13 -15.74
C GLY A 104 1.28 2.45 -16.17
N LYS A 105 0.67 3.55 -15.72
CA LYS A 105 -0.65 3.97 -16.23
C LYS A 105 -0.63 4.22 -17.74
N SER A 106 0.25 5.12 -18.20
CA SER A 106 0.40 5.42 -19.63
C SER A 106 0.92 4.23 -20.44
N MET A 107 1.89 3.53 -19.87
CA MET A 107 2.57 2.42 -20.54
C MET A 107 1.70 1.17 -20.63
N ASN A 108 1.07 0.78 -19.52
CA ASN A 108 0.33 -0.47 -19.39
C ASN A 108 -1.17 -0.25 -19.57
N ALA A 109 -1.78 0.58 -18.72
CA ALA A 109 -3.24 0.75 -18.74
C ALA A 109 -3.76 1.44 -20.01
N SER A 110 -3.17 2.57 -20.44
CA SER A 110 -3.61 3.25 -21.68
C SER A 110 -3.42 2.35 -22.91
N SER A 111 -2.28 1.66 -23.00
CA SER A 111 -2.00 0.74 -24.13
C SER A 111 -2.93 -0.47 -24.13
N TYR A 112 -3.24 -1.02 -22.96
CA TYR A 112 -4.17 -2.14 -22.84
C TYR A 112 -5.61 -1.73 -23.17
N LEU A 113 -6.05 -0.56 -22.71
CA LEU A 113 -7.33 0.03 -23.11
C LEU A 113 -7.40 0.24 -24.63
N LEU A 114 -6.33 0.74 -25.24
CA LEU A 114 -6.26 0.86 -26.70
C LEU A 114 -6.41 -0.51 -27.37
N TYR A 115 -5.64 -1.51 -26.94
CA TYR A 115 -5.72 -2.86 -27.47
C TYR A 115 -7.16 -3.40 -27.40
N GLN A 116 -7.79 -3.29 -26.23
CA GLN A 116 -9.13 -3.78 -25.99
C GLN A 116 -10.20 -3.04 -26.83
N LEU A 117 -10.12 -1.72 -26.93
CA LEU A 117 -11.06 -0.92 -27.74
C LEU A 117 -10.92 -1.19 -29.25
N LEU A 118 -9.71 -1.48 -29.72
CA LEU A 118 -9.45 -1.87 -31.11
C LEU A 118 -10.05 -3.25 -31.43
N HIS A 119 -10.07 -4.17 -30.47
CA HIS A 119 -10.69 -5.50 -30.61
C HIS A 119 -12.17 -5.53 -30.22
N TYR A 120 -12.70 -4.43 -29.69
CA TYR A 120 -14.12 -4.30 -29.40
C TYR A 120 -14.94 -4.33 -30.69
N ASP A 121 -16.24 -4.60 -30.58
CA ASP A 121 -17.17 -4.61 -31.71
C ASP A 121 -17.11 -3.30 -32.51
N VAL A 122 -16.88 -3.42 -33.83
CA VAL A 122 -16.72 -2.28 -34.75
C VAL A 122 -18.04 -1.55 -35.02
N GLU A 123 -19.17 -2.24 -34.91
CA GLU A 123 -20.51 -1.63 -35.08
C GLU A 123 -20.86 -0.71 -33.90
N LYS A 124 -20.24 -0.99 -32.74
CA LYS A 124 -20.41 -0.23 -31.51
C LYS A 124 -19.38 0.89 -31.39
N ILE A 125 -18.11 0.61 -31.66
CA ILE A 125 -17.00 1.56 -31.63
C ILE A 125 -16.27 1.51 -32.97
N GLN A 126 -16.49 2.53 -33.80
CA GLN A 126 -15.89 2.65 -35.13
C GLN A 126 -14.52 3.31 -35.09
N VAL A 127 -14.31 4.24 -34.16
CA VAL A 127 -13.09 5.03 -34.05
C VAL A 127 -12.53 4.98 -32.63
N VAL A 128 -11.23 4.77 -32.49
CA VAL A 128 -10.52 4.92 -31.21
C VAL A 128 -9.49 6.03 -31.36
N VAL A 129 -9.52 7.00 -30.46
CA VAL A 129 -8.57 8.11 -30.42
C VAL A 129 -7.65 7.93 -29.23
N HIS A 130 -6.34 8.02 -29.45
CA HIS A 130 -5.35 7.99 -28.38
C HIS A 130 -4.49 9.25 -28.43
N CYS A 131 -4.65 10.11 -27.43
CA CYS A 131 -3.88 11.34 -27.26
C CYS A 131 -2.73 11.14 -26.28
N PHE A 132 -1.55 11.64 -26.63
CA PHE A 132 -0.37 11.75 -25.77
C PHE A 132 0.12 13.20 -25.82
N GLY A 133 -0.31 14.01 -24.85
CA GLY A 133 -0.06 15.45 -24.90
C GLY A 133 -0.63 16.06 -26.19
N SER A 134 0.24 16.65 -27.02
CA SER A 134 -0.15 17.29 -28.28
C SER A 134 -0.21 16.34 -29.48
N VAL A 135 0.09 15.05 -29.30
CA VAL A 135 0.04 14.06 -30.38
C VAL A 135 -1.24 13.25 -30.26
N MET A 136 -2.03 13.19 -31.33
CA MET A 136 -3.26 12.40 -31.38
C MET A 136 -3.17 11.35 -32.48
N TYR A 137 -3.44 10.09 -32.11
CA TYR A 137 -3.61 8.99 -33.06
C TYR A 137 -5.10 8.69 -33.21
N VAL A 138 -5.59 8.66 -34.44
CA VAL A 138 -6.97 8.28 -34.77
C VAL A 138 -6.93 6.94 -35.48
N PHE A 139 -7.48 5.93 -34.83
CA PHE A 139 -7.63 4.57 -35.36
C PHE A 139 -9.05 4.42 -35.89
N ASP A 140 -9.20 4.41 -37.20
CA ASP A 140 -10.45 4.11 -37.87
C ASP A 140 -10.52 2.60 -38.11
N LYS A 141 -11.38 1.92 -37.36
CA LYS A 141 -11.55 0.46 -37.43
C LYS A 141 -12.33 0.04 -38.67
N THR A 142 -13.14 0.94 -39.23
CA THR A 142 -13.90 0.67 -40.46
C THR A 142 -13.01 0.71 -41.68
N ALA A 143 -12.18 1.76 -41.79
CA ALA A 143 -11.19 1.90 -42.86
C ALA A 143 -9.89 1.11 -42.60
N LYS A 144 -9.72 0.57 -41.38
CA LYS A 144 -8.49 -0.09 -40.91
C LYS A 144 -7.24 0.80 -41.08
N THR A 145 -7.37 2.08 -40.75
CA THR A 145 -6.27 3.06 -40.87
C THR A 145 -5.92 3.69 -39.54
N VAL A 146 -4.67 4.17 -39.42
CA VAL A 146 -4.24 5.02 -38.32
C VAL A 146 -3.68 6.32 -38.88
N LYS A 147 -4.13 7.46 -38.36
CA LYS A 147 -3.62 8.79 -38.70
C LYS A 147 -3.07 9.48 -37.48
N LYS A 148 -1.92 10.12 -37.64
CA LYS A 148 -1.24 10.91 -36.60
C LYS A 148 -1.47 12.40 -36.85
N TYR A 149 -1.91 13.10 -35.82
CA TYR A 149 -2.07 14.54 -35.79
C TYR A 149 -1.20 15.13 -34.68
N VAL A 150 -0.66 16.31 -34.91
CA VAL A 150 0.21 17.02 -33.95
C VAL A 150 -0.34 18.42 -33.76
N GLY A 151 -0.56 18.82 -32.51
CA GLY A 151 -1.16 20.09 -32.12
C GLY A 151 -2.60 19.94 -31.65
N ASN A 152 -2.94 20.62 -30.56
CA ASN A 152 -4.27 20.54 -29.94
C ASN A 152 -5.35 21.11 -30.88
N GLU A 153 -5.10 22.27 -31.50
CA GLU A 153 -6.06 22.92 -32.41
C GLU A 153 -6.47 22.00 -33.57
N ILE A 154 -5.47 21.41 -34.25
CA ILE A 154 -5.71 20.45 -35.34
C ILE A 154 -6.49 19.24 -34.83
N SER A 155 -6.13 18.74 -33.65
CA SER A 155 -6.79 17.57 -33.05
C SER A 155 -8.26 17.84 -32.73
N ILE A 156 -8.58 19.00 -32.19
CA ILE A 156 -9.96 19.42 -31.87
C ILE A 156 -10.79 19.56 -33.16
N VAL A 157 -10.23 20.15 -34.22
CA VAL A 157 -10.91 20.26 -35.52
C VAL A 157 -11.22 18.87 -36.10
N VAL A 158 -10.26 17.94 -36.03
CA VAL A 158 -10.44 16.56 -36.51
C VAL A 158 -11.53 15.85 -35.70
N LEU A 159 -11.50 15.93 -34.36
CA LEU A 159 -12.53 15.36 -33.49
C LEU A 159 -13.91 15.92 -33.82
N GLY A 160 -14.04 17.24 -33.98
CA GLY A 160 -15.28 17.89 -34.39
C GLY A 160 -15.80 17.39 -35.74
N GLY A 161 -14.91 17.08 -36.69
CA GLY A 161 -15.27 16.45 -37.96
C GLY A 161 -15.81 15.03 -37.78
N LEU A 162 -15.15 14.22 -36.94
CA LEU A 162 -15.59 12.86 -36.62
C LEU A 162 -16.98 12.87 -35.94
N TRP A 163 -17.20 13.77 -35.00
CA TRP A 163 -18.50 13.93 -34.33
C TRP A 163 -19.60 14.36 -35.30
N LYS A 164 -19.34 15.33 -36.18
CA LYS A 164 -20.31 15.77 -37.22
C LYS A 164 -20.67 14.67 -38.21
N SER A 165 -19.76 13.75 -38.47
CA SER A 165 -20.01 12.60 -39.33
C SER A 165 -20.86 11.50 -38.68
N GLY A 166 -21.22 11.65 -37.40
CA GLY A 166 -22.04 10.67 -36.67
C GLY A 166 -21.29 9.38 -36.31
N MET A 167 -19.98 9.34 -36.48
CA MET A 167 -19.17 8.19 -36.09
C MET A 167 -19.22 7.98 -34.57
N LYS A 168 -19.23 6.73 -34.14
CA LYS A 168 -19.14 6.35 -32.72
C LYS A 168 -17.71 6.04 -32.34
N GLY A 169 -17.24 6.55 -31.22
CA GLY A 169 -15.86 6.29 -30.83
C GLY A 169 -15.55 6.45 -29.35
N TYR A 170 -14.29 6.21 -29.03
CA TYR A 170 -13.76 6.29 -27.68
C TYR A 170 -12.42 7.02 -27.66
N ILE A 171 -12.23 7.91 -26.69
CA ILE A 171 -11.02 8.72 -26.52
C ILE A 171 -10.23 8.25 -25.29
N ILE A 172 -8.97 7.90 -25.48
CA ILE A 172 -7.98 7.74 -24.41
C ILE A 172 -7.11 8.99 -24.43
N TYR A 173 -7.15 9.79 -23.36
CA TYR A 173 -6.37 11.02 -23.26
C TYR A 173 -5.28 10.89 -22.20
N ASP A 174 -4.05 10.65 -22.63
CA ASP A 174 -2.88 10.55 -21.77
C ASP A 174 -2.22 11.93 -21.56
N VAL A 175 -2.26 12.41 -20.32
CA VAL A 175 -1.81 13.76 -19.99
C VAL A 175 -0.29 13.82 -19.91
N ALA A 176 0.33 14.42 -20.92
CA ALA A 176 1.79 14.50 -21.01
C ALA A 176 2.43 15.45 -19.98
N LYS A 177 1.79 16.59 -19.65
CA LYS A 177 2.35 17.61 -18.75
C LYS A 177 1.69 17.55 -17.38
N LYS A 178 2.51 17.33 -16.35
CA LYS A 178 2.10 17.43 -14.94
C LYS A 178 1.51 18.83 -14.72
N GLY A 179 0.26 18.93 -14.31
CA GLY A 179 -0.34 20.24 -13.99
C GLY A 179 -1.21 20.88 -15.07
N THR A 180 -1.50 20.20 -16.18
CA THR A 180 -2.43 20.71 -17.20
C THR A 180 -3.60 19.74 -17.36
N PRO A 181 -4.86 20.18 -17.20
CA PRO A 181 -6.02 19.36 -17.55
C PRO A 181 -6.08 19.11 -19.07
N PRO A 182 -6.88 18.14 -19.54
CA PRO A 182 -7.21 18.04 -20.96
C PRO A 182 -7.83 19.34 -21.46
N ASP A 183 -7.51 19.71 -22.70
CA ASP A 183 -8.17 20.85 -23.33
C ASP A 183 -9.68 20.55 -23.49
N PRO A 184 -10.58 21.46 -23.07
CA PRO A 184 -12.03 21.25 -23.14
C PRO A 184 -12.54 20.85 -24.54
N GLY A 185 -11.84 21.23 -25.60
CA GLY A 185 -12.19 20.85 -26.97
C GLY A 185 -12.09 19.35 -27.26
N PHE A 186 -11.45 18.56 -26.39
CA PHE A 186 -11.42 17.09 -26.49
C PHE A 186 -12.60 16.41 -25.79
N ALA A 187 -13.34 17.14 -24.96
CA ALA A 187 -14.49 16.59 -24.24
C ALA A 187 -15.61 16.25 -25.24
N PRO A 188 -16.07 15.00 -25.33
CA PRO A 188 -17.16 14.66 -26.21
C PRO A 188 -18.48 15.25 -25.69
N SER A 189 -19.23 15.92 -26.56
CA SER A 189 -20.54 16.50 -26.19
C SER A 189 -21.64 15.45 -26.09
N THR A 190 -21.68 14.46 -26.99
CA THR A 190 -22.55 13.26 -26.96
C THR A 190 -21.97 12.14 -27.84
N GLY A 191 -22.39 10.89 -27.62
CA GLY A 191 -22.15 9.77 -28.54
C GLY A 191 -20.74 9.15 -28.53
N TRP A 192 -19.87 9.56 -27.61
CA TRP A 192 -18.49 9.07 -27.48
C TRP A 192 -18.11 8.84 -26.02
N GLY A 193 -17.33 7.79 -25.76
CA GLY A 193 -16.71 7.59 -24.47
C GLY A 193 -15.34 8.23 -24.35
N MET A 194 -14.92 8.52 -23.12
CA MET A 194 -13.62 9.12 -22.86
C MET A 194 -13.05 8.66 -21.52
N ILE A 195 -11.75 8.34 -21.52
CA ILE A 195 -10.96 8.15 -20.31
C ILE A 195 -9.74 9.06 -20.34
N VAL A 196 -9.51 9.77 -19.24
CA VAL A 196 -8.31 10.56 -19.02
C VAL A 196 -7.33 9.77 -18.19
N VAL A 197 -6.11 9.57 -18.68
CA VAL A 197 -5.03 8.93 -17.95
C VAL A 197 -4.18 10.00 -17.27
N SER A 198 -4.41 10.06 -15.96
CA SER A 198 -3.93 11.01 -14.96
C SER A 198 -2.48 10.94 -14.50
N SER A 199 -1.78 12.07 -14.31
CA SER A 199 -0.81 12.17 -13.21
C SER A 199 -1.53 12.64 -11.94
N PRO A 200 -1.25 12.08 -10.74
CA PRO A 200 -2.05 12.24 -9.52
C PRO A 200 -2.25 13.67 -8.97
N LYS A 201 -1.89 14.74 -9.70
CA LYS A 201 -2.11 16.12 -9.24
C LYS A 201 -3.58 16.54 -9.28
N LEU A 202 -4.12 17.07 -8.16
CA LEU A 202 -5.53 17.49 -8.05
C LEU A 202 -5.98 18.46 -9.13
N THR A 203 -5.21 19.51 -9.43
CA THR A 203 -5.65 20.52 -10.42
C THR A 203 -5.99 19.90 -11.77
N ASN A 204 -5.35 18.78 -12.13
CA ASN A 204 -5.64 18.12 -13.40
C ASN A 204 -6.97 17.37 -13.39
N TYR A 205 -7.36 16.82 -12.23
CA TYR A 205 -8.56 16.00 -12.11
C TYR A 205 -9.74 16.76 -11.57
N ASP A 206 -9.59 17.59 -10.55
CA ASP A 206 -10.70 18.32 -9.96
C ASP A 206 -11.35 19.22 -11.01
N GLU A 207 -10.54 19.87 -11.85
CA GLU A 207 -11.04 20.65 -12.96
C GLU A 207 -11.80 19.77 -13.94
N TRP A 208 -11.26 18.60 -14.30
CA TRP A 208 -11.91 17.69 -15.24
C TRP A 208 -13.15 16.99 -14.67
N GLU A 209 -13.11 16.51 -13.44
CA GLU A 209 -14.22 15.91 -12.72
C GLU A 209 -15.36 16.91 -12.57
N LYS A 210 -15.05 18.18 -12.22
CA LYS A 210 -16.05 19.24 -12.15
C LYS A 210 -16.61 19.58 -13.54
N GLN A 211 -15.76 19.70 -14.56
CA GLN A 211 -16.16 20.07 -15.92
C GLN A 211 -16.97 18.97 -16.61
N ALA A 212 -16.54 17.71 -16.52
CA ALA A 212 -17.06 16.57 -17.26
C ALA A 212 -17.93 15.63 -16.42
N LYS A 213 -18.12 15.89 -15.11
CA LYS A 213 -18.79 14.99 -14.16
C LYS A 213 -18.23 13.57 -14.21
N ALA A 214 -16.90 13.47 -14.36
CA ALA A 214 -16.22 12.22 -14.63
C ALA A 214 -16.11 11.33 -13.37
N ALA A 215 -16.26 10.02 -13.54
CA ALA A 215 -16.05 9.07 -12.46
C ALA A 215 -14.62 8.55 -12.42
N ARG A 216 -14.12 8.33 -11.21
CA ARG A 216 -12.73 7.95 -10.96
C ARG A 216 -12.54 6.43 -11.09
N ILE A 217 -11.34 6.04 -11.48
CA ILE A 217 -10.80 4.68 -11.39
C ILE A 217 -9.47 4.81 -10.64
N ILE A 218 -9.37 4.25 -9.43
CA ILE A 218 -8.15 4.34 -8.63
C ILE A 218 -7.30 3.09 -8.83
N MET A 219 -6.16 3.21 -9.49
CA MET A 219 -5.23 2.11 -9.76
C MET A 219 -4.13 2.04 -8.68
N ASN A 220 -4.06 0.92 -7.98
CA ASN A 220 -3.02 0.62 -7.01
C ASN A 220 -1.65 0.40 -7.68
N CYS A 221 -0.58 0.52 -6.90
CA CYS A 221 0.72 0.00 -7.32
C CYS A 221 0.68 -1.52 -7.50
N PRO A 222 1.51 -2.10 -8.39
CA PRO A 222 1.65 -3.56 -8.49
C PRO A 222 2.10 -4.16 -7.15
N ASP A 223 1.67 -5.39 -6.89
CA ASP A 223 2.12 -6.15 -5.72
C ASP A 223 3.51 -6.80 -5.94
N GLU A 224 4.05 -7.49 -4.93
CA GLU A 224 5.34 -8.17 -5.05
C GLU A 224 5.34 -9.23 -6.15
N MET A 225 4.24 -9.97 -6.30
CA MET A 225 4.11 -11.07 -7.26
C MET A 225 3.96 -10.56 -8.69
N ASP A 226 3.25 -9.46 -8.90
CA ASP A 226 3.17 -8.72 -10.17
C ASP A 226 4.58 -8.32 -10.63
N VAL A 227 5.36 -7.66 -9.76
CA VAL A 227 6.71 -7.22 -10.10
C VAL A 227 7.63 -8.42 -10.33
N LYS A 228 7.52 -9.47 -9.51
CA LYS A 228 8.28 -10.71 -9.70
C LYS A 228 7.97 -11.37 -11.04
N ALA A 229 6.71 -11.35 -11.47
CA ALA A 229 6.30 -11.85 -12.78
C ALA A 229 6.89 -11.01 -13.91
N MET A 230 6.87 -9.69 -13.79
CA MET A 230 7.52 -8.78 -14.73
C MET A 230 9.03 -9.06 -14.83
N CYS A 231 9.73 -9.21 -13.70
CA CYS A 231 11.16 -9.58 -13.68
C CYS A 231 11.42 -10.92 -14.37
N THR A 232 10.59 -11.93 -14.08
CA THR A 232 10.71 -13.26 -14.69
C THR A 232 10.54 -13.18 -16.20
N TRP A 233 9.58 -12.39 -16.68
CA TRP A 233 9.36 -12.17 -18.11
C TRP A 233 10.51 -11.39 -18.78
N MET A 234 10.98 -10.31 -18.16
CA MET A 234 12.06 -9.47 -18.71
C MET A 234 13.40 -10.20 -18.78
N LYS A 235 13.66 -11.16 -17.88
CA LYS A 235 14.87 -11.98 -17.85
C LYS A 235 14.60 -13.42 -18.30
N ARG A 236 13.53 -13.66 -19.07
CA ARG A 236 13.22 -14.98 -19.63
C ARG A 236 14.39 -15.52 -20.45
N GLY A 237 14.72 -16.79 -20.27
CA GLY A 237 15.88 -17.43 -20.87
C GLY A 237 16.30 -18.69 -20.11
N PRO A 238 17.34 -19.41 -20.58
CA PRO A 238 17.78 -20.67 -19.97
C PRO A 238 18.47 -20.48 -18.61
N ASP A 239 18.96 -19.28 -18.33
CA ASP A 239 19.76 -18.96 -17.14
C ASP A 239 18.86 -18.55 -15.96
N LYS A 240 18.46 -19.54 -15.16
CA LYS A 240 17.63 -19.34 -13.96
C LYS A 240 18.36 -18.54 -12.88
N ASP A 241 19.68 -18.62 -12.81
CA ASP A 241 20.48 -17.91 -11.81
C ASP A 241 20.48 -16.41 -12.07
N LYS A 242 20.55 -15.99 -13.35
CA LYS A 242 20.36 -14.58 -13.71
C LYS A 242 18.98 -14.04 -13.37
N GLN A 243 17.92 -14.85 -13.54
CA GLN A 243 16.57 -14.43 -13.13
C GLN A 243 16.46 -14.23 -11.62
N ALA A 244 17.00 -15.17 -10.84
CA ALA A 244 17.01 -15.09 -9.39
C ALA A 244 17.83 -13.89 -8.90
N GLY A 245 19.01 -13.65 -9.51
CA GLY A 245 19.85 -12.49 -9.24
C GLY A 245 19.14 -11.17 -9.53
N TYR A 246 18.52 -11.02 -10.70
CA TYR A 246 17.79 -9.81 -11.07
C TYR A 246 16.57 -9.56 -10.15
N TRP A 247 15.83 -10.61 -9.80
CA TRP A 247 14.73 -10.48 -8.84
C TRP A 247 15.22 -10.03 -7.46
N LYS A 248 16.33 -10.60 -6.97
CA LYS A 248 16.92 -10.19 -5.68
C LYS A 248 17.26 -8.69 -5.68
N GLU A 249 17.85 -8.21 -6.75
CA GLU A 249 18.17 -6.78 -6.94
C GLU A 249 16.91 -5.90 -6.97
N VAL A 250 15.91 -6.27 -7.78
CA VAL A 250 14.65 -5.50 -7.87
C VAL A 250 13.90 -5.51 -6.54
N LYS A 251 13.86 -6.65 -5.84
CA LYS A 251 13.26 -6.77 -4.51
C LYS A 251 13.93 -5.84 -3.51
N GLU A 252 15.27 -5.73 -3.53
CA GLU A 252 16.00 -4.79 -2.69
C GLU A 252 15.67 -3.32 -3.03
N ARG A 253 15.58 -2.98 -4.32
CA ARG A 253 15.15 -1.65 -4.75
C ARG A 253 13.73 -1.34 -4.27
N MET A 254 12.81 -2.29 -4.34
CA MET A 254 11.44 -2.16 -3.85
C MET A 254 11.37 -1.89 -2.34
N LYS A 255 12.24 -2.52 -1.53
CA LYS A 255 12.34 -2.24 -0.10
C LYS A 255 12.64 -0.76 0.17
N ASN A 256 13.39 -0.10 -0.72
CA ASN A 256 13.87 1.27 -0.55
C ASN A 256 12.97 2.34 -1.20
N VAL A 257 12.37 2.06 -2.36
CA VAL A 257 11.58 3.06 -3.13
C VAL A 257 10.16 2.62 -3.50
N GLY A 258 9.71 1.47 -2.99
CA GLY A 258 8.39 0.89 -3.26
C GLY A 258 8.27 0.20 -4.63
N PRO A 259 7.15 -0.48 -4.89
CA PRO A 259 6.88 -1.19 -6.15
C PRO A 259 6.50 -0.21 -7.28
N ILE A 260 7.44 0.63 -7.70
CA ILE A 260 7.24 1.61 -8.78
C ILE A 260 8.12 1.20 -9.97
N PRO A 261 7.57 0.46 -10.97
CA PRO A 261 8.27 -0.02 -12.16
C PRO A 261 9.28 0.95 -12.78
N ARG A 262 8.91 2.23 -12.93
CA ARG A 262 9.78 3.28 -13.47
C ARG A 262 11.13 3.41 -12.74
N HIS A 263 11.17 3.11 -11.44
CA HIS A 263 12.34 3.31 -10.59
C HIS A 263 13.05 2.02 -10.19
N ILE A 264 12.38 0.86 -10.24
CA ILE A 264 12.95 -0.39 -9.70
C ILE A 264 13.65 -1.24 -10.77
N PHE A 265 13.26 -1.12 -12.04
CA PHE A 265 13.83 -1.95 -13.11
C PHE A 265 15.14 -1.40 -13.69
N ASP A 266 15.51 -0.17 -13.35
CA ASP A 266 16.62 0.58 -13.92
C ASP A 266 17.45 1.18 -12.78
N GLU A 267 18.76 0.91 -12.80
CA GLU A 267 19.68 1.25 -11.72
C GLU A 267 19.85 2.76 -11.55
N ASP A 268 20.03 3.49 -12.65
CA ASP A 268 20.21 4.94 -12.61
C ASP A 268 18.95 5.63 -12.10
N LYS A 269 17.78 5.20 -12.60
CA LYS A 269 16.48 5.71 -12.12
C LYS A 269 16.24 5.35 -10.66
N TYR A 270 16.71 4.19 -10.20
CA TYR A 270 16.67 3.79 -8.80
C TYR A 270 17.53 4.73 -7.95
N ILE A 271 18.80 4.93 -8.30
CA ILE A 271 19.75 5.78 -7.57
C ILE A 271 19.21 7.21 -7.45
N ILE A 272 18.71 7.77 -8.56
CA ILE A 272 18.10 9.11 -8.57
C ILE A 272 16.88 9.16 -7.64
N ARG A 273 16.01 8.14 -7.68
CA ARG A 273 14.82 8.08 -6.82
C ARG A 273 15.21 7.95 -5.34
N LEU A 274 16.17 7.10 -5.01
CA LEU A 274 16.67 6.89 -3.66
C LEU A 274 17.28 8.19 -3.10
N GLY A 275 18.11 8.87 -3.88
CA GLY A 275 18.63 10.19 -3.53
C GLY A 275 17.52 11.20 -3.28
N ALA A 276 16.48 11.21 -4.12
CA ALA A 276 15.31 12.08 -3.94
C ALA A 276 14.51 11.74 -2.67
N VAL A 277 14.32 10.45 -2.35
CA VAL A 277 13.67 9.99 -1.10
C VAL A 277 14.47 10.43 0.12
N ASN A 278 15.78 10.16 0.13
CA ASN A 278 16.67 10.52 1.24
C ASN A 278 16.74 12.03 1.45
N GLY A 279 16.91 12.81 0.37
CA GLY A 279 16.92 14.26 0.43
C GLY A 279 15.59 14.82 0.94
N THR A 280 14.47 14.19 0.58
CA THR A 280 13.14 14.60 1.07
C THR A 280 12.97 14.30 2.55
N LEU A 281 13.33 13.10 3.01
CA LEU A 281 13.29 12.73 4.43
C LEU A 281 14.14 13.67 5.30
N LEU A 282 15.26 14.16 4.78
CA LEU A 282 16.12 15.14 5.45
C LEU A 282 15.51 16.55 5.49
N ALA A 283 14.72 16.90 4.47
CA ALA A 283 14.15 18.23 4.31
C ALA A 283 12.82 18.44 5.04
N ILE A 284 12.22 17.39 5.64
CA ILE A 284 10.96 17.49 6.41
C ILE A 284 11.11 18.51 7.53
N LYS A 285 10.25 19.53 7.50
CA LYS A 285 10.09 20.54 8.55
C LYS A 285 8.92 20.20 9.46
N ASP A 286 8.72 21.02 10.49
CA ASP A 286 7.64 20.78 11.46
C ASP A 286 6.27 21.14 10.88
N ILE A 287 6.21 22.15 9.98
CA ILE A 287 4.98 22.59 9.29
C ILE A 287 4.49 21.61 8.22
N ASP A 288 5.43 20.86 7.64
CA ASP A 288 5.21 19.86 6.60
C ASP A 288 4.37 18.68 7.09
N VAL A 289 4.26 18.52 8.41
CA VAL A 289 3.67 17.35 9.04
C VAL A 289 2.16 17.22 8.80
N GLY A 290 1.43 18.32 8.99
CA GLY A 290 -0.03 18.35 8.82
C GLY A 290 -0.45 18.21 7.35
N GLU A 291 0.42 18.62 6.42
CA GLU A 291 0.21 18.55 4.98
C GLU A 291 0.50 17.14 4.42
N TYR A 292 1.52 16.44 4.94
CA TYR A 292 2.01 15.20 4.31
C TYR A 292 1.49 13.90 4.93
N PHE A 293 0.99 13.91 6.18
CA PHE A 293 0.85 12.67 6.97
C PHE A 293 -0.52 12.38 7.55
N THR A 294 -1.55 13.05 7.06
CA THR A 294 -2.95 12.69 7.32
C THR A 294 -3.27 11.44 6.51
N LEU A 295 -2.73 10.31 6.99
CA LEU A 295 -3.13 8.97 6.59
C LEU A 295 -4.64 8.86 6.85
N GLY A 296 -5.41 8.37 5.88
CA GLY A 296 -6.85 8.13 6.08
C GLY A 296 -7.81 9.25 5.68
N GLU A 297 -7.34 10.45 5.37
CA GLU A 297 -8.16 11.47 4.69
C GLU A 297 -7.79 11.57 3.21
N GLU A 298 -8.79 11.82 2.37
CA GLU A 298 -8.55 12.21 0.99
C GLU A 298 -7.98 13.64 0.99
N LYS A 299 -6.66 13.75 1.15
CA LYS A 299 -5.94 15.02 1.07
C LYS A 299 -5.37 15.25 -0.32
N GLU A 300 -5.27 16.53 -0.66
CA GLU A 300 -4.83 16.97 -1.97
C GLU A 300 -3.41 16.45 -2.29
N TRP A 301 -3.27 15.60 -3.32
CA TRP A 301 -1.98 15.24 -3.90
C TRP A 301 -1.37 16.46 -4.62
N TYR A 302 -0.62 17.29 -3.89
CA TYR A 302 0.10 18.42 -4.46
C TYR A 302 1.33 17.97 -5.24
N SER A 303 1.40 18.31 -6.52
CA SER A 303 2.57 17.98 -7.36
C SER A 303 3.82 18.79 -7.03
N LYS A 304 3.66 19.94 -6.38
CA LYS A 304 4.74 20.87 -5.98
C LYS A 304 5.37 20.47 -4.64
N ASP A 305 4.76 19.51 -3.97
CA ASP A 305 5.07 19.05 -2.63
C ASP A 305 6.10 17.89 -2.70
N PRO A 306 7.16 17.91 -1.84
CA PRO A 306 8.08 16.79 -1.68
C PRO A 306 7.40 15.43 -1.36
N SER A 307 6.16 15.41 -0.84
CA SER A 307 5.41 14.23 -0.40
C SER A 307 5.30 13.11 -1.44
N HIS A 308 5.11 13.41 -2.73
CA HIS A 308 5.01 12.39 -3.79
C HIS A 308 6.28 11.52 -3.97
N LYS A 309 7.39 11.91 -3.32
CA LYS A 309 8.59 11.09 -3.24
C LYS A 309 8.49 10.01 -2.17
N LEU A 310 7.74 10.26 -1.09
CA LEU A 310 7.64 9.40 0.09
C LEU A 310 6.33 8.61 0.17
N VAL A 311 5.27 9.07 -0.50
CA VAL A 311 3.95 8.41 -0.49
C VAL A 311 3.55 7.84 -1.85
N LYS A 312 2.63 6.87 -1.80
CA LYS A 312 1.92 6.26 -2.93
C LYS A 312 0.41 6.33 -2.67
N ILE A 313 -0.35 6.24 -3.75
CA ILE A 313 -1.79 6.11 -3.72
C ILE A 313 -2.16 4.66 -3.38
N VAL A 314 -3.08 4.51 -2.44
CA VAL A 314 -3.76 3.26 -2.12
C VAL A 314 -5.25 3.49 -2.27
N ARG A 315 -5.91 2.62 -3.03
CA ARG A 315 -7.36 2.60 -3.16
C ARG A 315 -7.99 2.22 -1.82
N ALA A 316 -9.03 2.95 -1.45
CA ALA A 316 -9.89 2.63 -0.32
C ALA A 316 -11.36 2.85 -0.70
N ARG A 317 -12.24 2.47 0.21
CA ARG A 317 -13.68 2.59 0.01
C ARG A 317 -14.31 3.29 1.20
N THR A 318 -15.27 4.15 0.92
CA THR A 318 -16.11 4.78 1.94
C THR A 318 -17.23 3.83 2.37
N ASP A 319 -17.84 4.07 3.53
CA ASP A 319 -19.00 3.29 4.00
C ASP A 319 -20.18 3.32 3.03
N LYS A 320 -20.26 4.37 2.18
CA LYS A 320 -21.27 4.53 1.12
C LYS A 320 -20.90 3.82 -0.19
N GLY A 321 -19.80 3.08 -0.20
CA GLY A 321 -19.36 2.26 -1.32
C GLY A 321 -18.60 2.99 -2.43
N ALA A 322 -18.27 4.28 -2.26
CA ALA A 322 -17.49 5.04 -3.23
C ALA A 322 -15.98 4.75 -3.13
N GLU A 323 -15.33 4.57 -4.28
CA GLU A 323 -13.87 4.49 -4.41
C GLU A 323 -13.23 5.85 -4.09
N VAL A 324 -12.33 5.86 -3.12
CA VAL A 324 -11.46 7.00 -2.79
C VAL A 324 -10.00 6.54 -2.84
N PHE A 325 -9.07 7.47 -2.88
CA PHE A 325 -7.67 7.15 -2.67
C PHE A 325 -7.19 7.75 -1.35
N LEU A 326 -6.27 7.03 -0.72
CA LEU A 326 -5.58 7.46 0.48
C LEU A 326 -4.08 7.49 0.19
N ASN A 327 -3.37 8.37 0.88
CA ASN A 327 -1.91 8.39 0.85
C ASN A 327 -1.37 7.36 1.83
N ALA A 328 -0.39 6.57 1.37
CA ALA A 328 0.37 5.63 2.20
C ALA A 328 1.86 5.77 1.89
N SER A 329 2.75 5.34 2.79
CA SER A 329 4.19 5.30 2.46
C SER A 329 4.47 4.43 1.24
N ILE A 330 5.46 4.82 0.41
CA ILE A 330 5.83 4.05 -0.80
C ILE A 330 6.20 2.59 -0.47
N CYS A 331 6.88 2.40 0.66
CA CYS A 331 7.27 1.14 1.27
C CYS A 331 7.33 1.29 2.80
N SER A 332 7.48 0.17 3.49
CA SER A 332 7.50 0.13 4.96
C SER A 332 8.76 0.77 5.54
N GLU A 333 9.93 0.58 4.91
CA GLU A 333 11.19 1.21 5.34
C GLU A 333 11.09 2.74 5.32
N VAL A 334 10.55 3.31 4.23
CA VAL A 334 10.31 4.76 4.17
C VAL A 334 9.29 5.19 5.21
N GLY A 335 8.25 4.39 5.48
CA GLY A 335 7.28 4.65 6.54
C GLY A 335 7.91 4.71 7.93
N LEU A 336 8.80 3.77 8.26
CA LEU A 336 9.53 3.76 9.54
C LEU A 336 10.47 4.95 9.69
N ARG A 337 11.30 5.22 8.67
CA ARG A 337 12.23 6.37 8.67
C ARG A 337 11.49 7.70 8.74
N LEU A 338 10.33 7.76 8.11
CA LEU A 338 9.44 8.90 8.19
C LEU A 338 8.87 9.07 9.60
N ALA A 339 8.35 7.99 10.19
CA ALA A 339 7.86 8.01 11.56
C ALA A 339 8.95 8.44 12.57
N ASP A 340 10.20 8.01 12.39
CA ASP A 340 11.34 8.47 13.21
C ASP A 340 11.61 9.97 13.09
N ARG A 341 11.44 10.52 11.87
CA ARG A 341 11.58 11.96 11.64
C ARG A 341 10.45 12.72 12.31
N LEU A 342 9.22 12.23 12.17
CA LEU A 342 8.03 12.81 12.78
C LEU A 342 8.10 12.83 14.30
N ALA A 343 8.48 11.72 14.92
CA ALA A 343 8.66 11.63 16.37
C ALA A 343 9.67 12.65 16.93
N LYS A 344 10.63 13.13 16.12
CA LYS A 344 11.58 14.17 16.56
C LYS A 344 11.07 15.59 16.39
N LYS A 345 10.03 15.78 15.58
CA LYS A 345 9.53 17.10 15.16
C LYS A 345 8.14 17.44 15.69
N MET A 346 7.37 16.42 16.07
CA MET A 346 5.99 16.57 16.50
C MET A 346 5.84 16.49 18.01
N ALA A 347 4.83 17.19 18.52
CA ALA A 347 4.31 16.92 19.84
C ALA A 347 3.60 15.56 19.87
N THR A 348 3.63 14.89 21.02
CA THR A 348 2.98 13.58 21.24
C THR A 348 1.53 13.56 20.78
N LYS A 349 0.79 14.63 21.11
CA LYS A 349 -0.63 14.77 20.77
C LYS A 349 -0.87 14.71 19.26
N ASP A 350 -0.02 15.38 18.48
CA ASP A 350 -0.20 15.43 17.03
C ASP A 350 0.05 14.04 16.41
N ILE A 351 0.98 13.26 16.96
CA ILE A 351 1.23 11.87 16.53
C ILE A 351 0.00 11.00 16.80
N LEU A 352 -0.61 11.13 17.99
CA LEU A 352 -1.81 10.36 18.33
C LEU A 352 -3.01 10.76 17.46
N LEU A 353 -3.15 12.06 17.13
CA LEU A 353 -4.17 12.54 16.20
C LEU A 353 -3.97 11.98 14.79
N LEU A 354 -2.73 11.82 14.32
CA LEU A 354 -2.47 11.16 13.04
C LEU A 354 -2.87 9.68 13.04
N ILE A 355 -2.58 8.97 14.14
CA ILE A 355 -3.01 7.57 14.30
C ILE A 355 -4.54 7.49 14.28
N LEU A 356 -5.23 8.32 15.07
CA LEU A 356 -6.69 8.32 15.17
C LEU A 356 -7.40 8.82 13.91
N GLY A 357 -6.80 9.74 13.17
CA GLY A 357 -7.31 10.22 11.89
C GLY A 357 -7.23 9.18 10.76
N SER A 358 -6.45 8.12 10.97
CA SER A 358 -6.26 7.07 9.98
C SER A 358 -7.48 6.16 9.85
N ARG A 359 -7.81 5.79 8.61
CA ARG A 359 -9.03 5.03 8.28
C ARG A 359 -8.74 3.66 7.67
N GLY A 360 -9.64 2.71 7.91
CA GLY A 360 -9.59 1.37 7.33
C GLY A 360 -8.24 0.67 7.57
N ALA A 361 -7.70 0.01 6.55
CA ALA A 361 -6.42 -0.69 6.62
C ALA A 361 -5.21 0.23 6.92
N LEU A 362 -5.33 1.55 6.69
CA LEU A 362 -4.26 2.49 7.01
C LEU A 362 -4.17 2.79 8.50
N ALA A 363 -5.26 2.59 9.27
CA ALA A 363 -5.22 2.76 10.73
C ALA A 363 -4.26 1.77 11.38
N SER A 364 -4.26 0.49 10.94
CA SER A 364 -3.29 -0.51 11.41
C SER A 364 -1.86 -0.07 11.11
N ARG A 365 -1.60 0.37 9.88
CA ARG A 365 -0.26 0.84 9.47
C ARG A 365 0.19 2.08 10.22
N ALA A 366 -0.69 3.05 10.43
CA ALA A 366 -0.40 4.25 11.19
C ALA A 366 -0.10 3.90 12.65
N LEU A 367 -0.89 2.99 13.25
CA LEU A 367 -0.66 2.50 14.60
C LEU A 367 0.68 1.77 14.73
N GLU A 368 1.02 0.88 13.79
CA GLU A 368 2.31 0.17 13.77
C GLU A 368 3.49 1.15 13.59
N GLN A 369 3.39 2.08 12.64
CA GLN A 369 4.47 3.01 12.32
C GLN A 369 4.66 4.10 13.38
N LEU A 370 3.58 4.66 13.93
CA LEU A 370 3.66 5.81 14.85
C LEU A 370 3.45 5.41 16.31
N GLY A 371 2.65 4.37 16.58
CA GLY A 371 2.28 3.97 17.94
C GLY A 371 3.46 3.54 18.78
N LEU A 372 4.43 2.82 18.21
CA LEU A 372 5.67 2.43 18.91
C LEU A 372 6.47 3.67 19.37
N ARG A 373 6.53 4.71 18.53
CA ARG A 373 7.27 5.94 18.84
C ARG A 373 6.58 6.79 19.89
N ALA A 374 5.27 6.63 20.02
CA ALA A 374 4.49 7.27 21.08
C ALA A 374 4.97 6.82 22.48
N PHE A 375 5.48 5.59 22.64
CA PHE A 375 6.05 5.11 23.91
C PHE A 375 7.34 5.83 24.34
N MET A 376 7.92 6.69 23.50
CA MET A 376 9.06 7.53 23.90
C MET A 376 8.68 8.72 24.78
N TYR A 377 7.39 9.05 24.88
CA TYR A 377 6.91 10.21 25.62
C TYR A 377 6.36 9.80 26.99
N GLY A 378 7.06 10.20 28.05
CA GLY A 378 6.71 9.82 29.43
C GLY A 378 5.29 10.18 29.83
N GLU A 379 4.82 11.38 29.49
CA GLU A 379 3.44 11.83 29.77
C GLU A 379 2.38 10.89 29.18
N LEU A 380 2.63 10.40 27.96
CA LEU A 380 1.74 9.45 27.30
C LEU A 380 1.81 8.08 27.96
N VAL A 381 3.00 7.58 28.28
CA VAL A 381 3.13 6.29 28.95
C VAL A 381 2.44 6.33 30.31
N ILE A 382 2.60 7.41 31.08
CA ILE A 382 1.89 7.62 32.35
C ILE A 382 0.37 7.56 32.13
N ALA A 383 -0.15 8.28 31.13
CA ALA A 383 -1.58 8.26 30.81
C ALA A 383 -2.09 6.88 30.35
N ILE A 384 -1.33 6.16 29.52
CA ILE A 384 -1.67 4.79 29.06
C ILE A 384 -1.76 3.86 30.27
N VAL A 385 -0.79 3.95 31.17
CA VAL A 385 -0.61 3.06 32.32
C VAL A 385 -1.73 3.22 33.35
N GLU A 386 -2.31 4.41 33.50
CA GLU A 386 -3.52 4.60 34.32
C GLU A 386 -4.71 3.74 33.85
N GLY A 387 -4.84 3.56 32.53
CA GLY A 387 -5.90 2.76 31.90
C GLY A 387 -5.51 1.30 31.64
N LEU A 388 -4.27 0.93 31.93
CA LEU A 388 -3.71 -0.37 31.58
C LEU A 388 -4.17 -1.44 32.57
N ASN A 389 -4.97 -2.38 32.10
CA ASN A 389 -5.49 -3.48 32.89
C ASN A 389 -4.94 -4.82 32.39
N GLU A 390 -4.59 -5.70 33.32
CA GLU A 390 -4.21 -7.07 32.99
C GLU A 390 -5.44 -7.82 32.44
N LEU A 391 -5.24 -8.57 31.37
CA LEU A 391 -6.25 -9.48 30.84
C LEU A 391 -6.46 -10.62 31.85
N PRO A 392 -7.70 -11.14 32.03
CA PRO A 392 -7.96 -12.19 33.00
C PRO A 392 -7.13 -13.45 32.69
N PRO A 393 -6.19 -13.87 33.56
CA PRO A 393 -5.30 -15.00 33.29
C PRO A 393 -6.05 -16.34 33.31
N PRO A 394 -5.47 -17.39 32.68
CA PRO A 394 -6.11 -18.70 32.57
C PRO A 394 -6.25 -19.42 33.91
N SER A 395 -5.37 -19.11 34.88
CA SER A 395 -5.48 -19.58 36.26
C SER A 395 -5.90 -18.41 37.17
N PRO A 396 -6.81 -18.62 38.15
CA PRO A 396 -7.20 -17.55 39.07
C PRO A 396 -5.98 -17.04 39.85
N SER A 397 -5.52 -15.85 39.52
CA SER A 397 -4.50 -15.10 40.25
C SER A 397 -5.00 -13.69 40.51
N LYS A 398 -4.42 -13.03 41.51
CA LYS A 398 -4.66 -11.59 41.68
C LYS A 398 -4.11 -10.87 40.44
N PRO A 399 -4.87 -9.91 39.87
CA PRO A 399 -4.34 -9.07 38.80
C PRO A 399 -3.03 -8.43 39.22
N GLN A 400 -2.06 -8.47 38.33
CA GLN A 400 -0.74 -7.90 38.53
C GLN A 400 -0.67 -6.54 37.86
N ASP A 401 -0.17 -5.54 38.58
CA ASP A 401 0.15 -4.26 37.97
C ASP A 401 1.33 -4.41 37.02
N SER A 402 1.24 -3.74 35.86
CA SER A 402 2.35 -3.64 34.90
C SER A 402 3.58 -3.02 35.55
N VAL A 403 4.76 -3.45 35.12
CA VAL A 403 6.04 -2.84 35.53
C VAL A 403 6.05 -1.33 35.26
N LEU A 404 5.35 -0.87 34.23
CA LEU A 404 5.23 0.55 33.89
C LEU A 404 4.36 1.34 34.87
N LYS A 405 3.46 0.68 35.61
CA LYS A 405 2.66 1.26 36.70
C LYS A 405 3.42 1.32 38.01
N LEU A 406 4.37 0.42 38.20
CA LEU A 406 5.23 0.40 39.37
C LEU A 406 6.45 1.33 39.20
N ASN A 407 6.90 1.53 37.96
CA ASN A 407 8.01 2.39 37.60
C ASN A 407 7.64 3.29 36.41
N HIS A 408 7.06 4.45 36.71
CA HIS A 408 6.65 5.43 35.70
C HIS A 408 7.82 6.03 34.90
N GLN A 409 9.07 5.85 35.36
CA GLN A 409 10.28 6.28 34.64
C GLN A 409 10.89 5.16 33.78
N GLY A 410 10.29 3.96 33.77
CA GLY A 410 10.77 2.81 33.02
C GLY A 410 10.52 2.85 31.51
N TYR A 411 9.91 3.93 30.99
CA TYR A 411 9.62 4.07 29.57
C TYR A 411 10.90 4.29 28.75
N PRO A 412 10.92 3.89 27.46
CA PRO A 412 12.09 4.07 26.63
C PRO A 412 12.31 5.54 26.27
N THR A 413 13.57 6.00 26.28
CA THR A 413 13.93 7.40 25.94
C THR A 413 14.66 7.53 24.60
N ARG A 414 15.02 6.40 24.00
CA ARG A 414 15.64 6.32 22.67
C ARG A 414 15.28 5.02 21.97
N THR A 415 15.42 5.01 20.64
CA THR A 415 15.16 3.85 19.78
C THR A 415 16.44 3.24 19.21
N VAL A 416 16.42 1.92 18.97
CA VAL A 416 17.45 1.18 18.24
C VAL A 416 16.77 0.27 17.22
N GLY A 417 17.14 0.42 15.94
CA GLY A 417 16.69 -0.49 14.88
C GLY A 417 17.46 -1.81 14.90
N LEU A 418 16.75 -2.94 14.85
CA LEU A 418 17.32 -4.28 14.73
C LEU A 418 17.29 -4.73 13.27
N LYS A 419 18.48 -4.95 12.69
CA LYS A 419 18.63 -5.36 11.28
C LYS A 419 18.12 -6.78 11.01
N GLU A 420 17.78 -7.08 9.76
CA GLU A 420 17.48 -8.45 9.34
C GLU A 420 18.67 -9.38 9.65
N LEU A 421 18.38 -10.62 10.04
CA LEU A 421 19.43 -11.61 10.36
C LEU A 421 20.11 -12.19 9.11
N GLU A 422 19.53 -12.00 7.92
CA GLU A 422 20.11 -12.44 6.65
C GLU A 422 21.39 -11.65 6.35
N GLY A 423 22.54 -12.33 6.38
CA GLY A 423 23.86 -11.71 6.20
C GLY A 423 24.69 -11.59 7.50
N GLY A 424 24.13 -12.02 8.64
CA GLY A 424 24.77 -11.96 9.95
C GLY A 424 24.56 -10.62 10.65
N VAL A 425 24.39 -10.66 11.98
CA VAL A 425 24.22 -9.46 12.81
C VAL A 425 25.22 -9.49 13.95
N THR A 426 25.89 -8.36 14.17
CA THR A 426 26.74 -8.16 15.34
C THR A 426 25.87 -8.05 16.57
N ARG A 427 26.12 -8.90 17.57
CA ARG A 427 25.45 -8.82 18.86
C ARG A 427 25.74 -7.48 19.54
N ILE A 428 24.73 -6.92 20.18
CA ILE A 428 24.79 -5.65 20.92
C ILE A 428 24.55 -5.88 22.41
N PRO A 429 25.05 -5.01 23.29
CA PRO A 429 24.68 -5.05 24.70
C PRO A 429 23.18 -4.77 24.86
N MET A 430 22.53 -5.49 25.77
CA MET A 430 21.15 -5.21 26.18
C MET A 430 21.14 -3.96 27.07
N GLU A 431 20.25 -3.02 26.77
CA GLU A 431 20.13 -1.77 27.50
C GLU A 431 18.69 -1.54 27.98
N TYR A 432 18.56 -1.08 29.22
CA TYR A 432 17.27 -0.69 29.80
C TYR A 432 16.86 0.70 29.30
N GLY A 433 15.56 0.95 29.15
CA GLY A 433 15.05 2.23 28.66
C GLY A 433 15.31 2.49 27.16
N VAL A 434 15.57 1.44 26.39
CA VAL A 434 15.77 1.50 24.93
C VAL A 434 14.67 0.74 24.22
N LEU A 435 13.99 1.39 23.28
CA LEU A 435 12.99 0.76 22.42
C LEU A 435 13.65 0.13 21.19
N TYR A 436 13.63 -1.19 21.14
CA TYR A 436 14.13 -1.98 20.01
C TYR A 436 13.03 -2.15 18.96
N LEU A 437 13.35 -1.75 17.72
CA LEU A 437 12.45 -1.74 16.58
C LEU A 437 12.96 -2.74 15.52
N PRO A 438 12.30 -3.89 15.32
CA PRO A 438 12.64 -4.82 14.26
C PRO A 438 12.49 -4.23 12.85
N ALA A 439 13.45 -4.51 11.96
CA ALA A 439 13.36 -4.13 10.55
C ALA A 439 12.49 -5.10 9.70
N VAL A 440 12.28 -6.33 10.19
CA VAL A 440 11.54 -7.38 9.47
C VAL A 440 10.04 -7.20 9.67
N GLU A 441 9.29 -7.08 8.57
CA GLU A 441 7.82 -7.21 8.59
C GLU A 441 7.43 -8.58 9.16
N ASN A 442 6.49 -8.61 10.12
CA ASN A 442 6.10 -9.81 10.87
C ASN A 442 7.21 -10.37 11.76
N PHE A 443 7.89 -9.50 12.52
CA PHE A 443 8.75 -9.96 13.60
C PHE A 443 7.94 -10.87 14.56
N PRO A 444 8.50 -12.02 15.00
CA PRO A 444 7.78 -12.93 15.86
C PRO A 444 7.29 -12.23 17.13
N LEU A 445 6.03 -12.50 17.48
CA LEU A 445 5.38 -12.14 18.74
C LEU A 445 5.00 -10.66 18.92
N VAL A 446 5.89 -9.71 18.62
CA VAL A 446 5.75 -8.29 18.96
C VAL A 446 6.23 -7.38 17.83
N ASP A 447 5.70 -6.15 17.78
CA ASP A 447 6.08 -5.13 16.79
C ASP A 447 7.26 -4.27 17.27
N GLY A 448 7.49 -4.23 18.59
CA GLY A 448 8.66 -3.62 19.22
C GLY A 448 8.75 -4.03 20.68
N PHE A 449 9.91 -3.84 21.31
CA PHE A 449 10.07 -4.21 22.72
C PHE A 449 11.16 -3.38 23.40
N PHE A 450 11.12 -3.32 24.73
CA PHE A 450 12.14 -2.67 25.54
C PHE A 450 12.29 -3.39 26.88
N PHE A 451 13.35 -3.02 27.63
CA PHE A 451 13.65 -3.62 28.93
C PHE A 451 13.50 -2.61 30.06
N VAL A 452 12.93 -3.07 31.17
CA VAL A 452 12.78 -2.32 32.42
C VAL A 452 13.53 -3.06 33.54
N ASN A 453 14.34 -2.34 34.31
CA ASN A 453 15.19 -2.94 35.36
C ASN A 453 14.46 -3.09 36.71
N SER A 454 13.70 -2.07 37.10
CA SER A 454 13.09 -1.93 38.43
C SER A 454 11.57 -1.73 38.33
N PRO A 455 10.76 -2.28 39.27
CA PRO A 455 11.16 -3.07 40.45
C PRO A 455 11.53 -4.53 40.15
N ARG A 456 11.27 -5.00 38.93
CA ARG A 456 11.63 -6.33 38.45
C ARG A 456 12.13 -6.26 37.02
N LYS A 457 13.13 -7.09 36.69
CA LYS A 457 13.65 -7.19 35.32
C LYS A 457 12.55 -7.69 34.40
N THR A 458 12.18 -6.87 33.42
CA THR A 458 11.02 -7.12 32.57
C THR A 458 11.33 -6.83 31.11
N LEU A 459 11.01 -7.78 30.23
CA LEU A 459 10.84 -7.52 28.80
C LEU A 459 9.42 -7.04 28.58
N VAL A 460 9.27 -5.81 28.09
CA VAL A 460 7.96 -5.26 27.70
C VAL A 460 7.85 -5.34 26.18
N GLY A 461 7.00 -6.23 25.71
CA GLY A 461 6.64 -6.41 24.32
C GLY A 461 5.43 -5.56 23.96
N LEU A 462 5.55 -4.76 22.91
CA LEU A 462 4.48 -3.93 22.38
C LEU A 462 3.91 -4.58 21.12
N GLN A 463 2.59 -4.75 21.10
CA GLN A 463 1.88 -5.26 19.93
C GLN A 463 0.82 -4.25 19.49
N MET A 464 1.04 -3.65 18.33
CA MET A 464 0.15 -2.72 17.64
C MET A 464 -0.80 -3.54 16.78
N THR A 465 -2.09 -3.58 17.14
CA THR A 465 -3.01 -4.50 16.46
C THR A 465 -4.42 -3.97 16.32
N THR A 466 -5.01 -4.29 15.16
CA THR A 466 -6.45 -4.11 14.92
C THR A 466 -7.24 -5.42 15.07
N ALA A 467 -6.54 -6.55 15.28
CA ALA A 467 -7.15 -7.85 15.44
C ALA A 467 -7.81 -8.01 16.82
N SER A 468 -8.89 -8.78 16.86
CA SER A 468 -9.62 -9.06 18.11
C SER A 468 -9.00 -10.17 18.97
N ALA A 469 -8.02 -10.87 18.42
CA ALA A 469 -7.24 -11.91 19.07
C ALA A 469 -5.94 -12.13 18.29
N HIS A 470 -4.90 -12.58 19.00
CA HIS A 470 -3.66 -13.07 18.44
C HIS A 470 -3.50 -14.55 18.77
N HIS A 471 -3.49 -15.37 17.73
CA HIS A 471 -3.15 -16.77 17.86
C HIS A 471 -1.63 -16.92 17.90
N THR A 472 -1.08 -17.02 19.12
CA THR A 472 0.34 -17.34 19.32
C THR A 472 0.52 -18.85 19.34
N ILE A 473 1.55 -19.35 18.66
CA ILE A 473 1.97 -20.75 18.72
C ILE A 473 3.35 -20.87 19.34
N THR A 474 3.66 -22.04 19.90
CA THR A 474 4.93 -22.34 20.56
C THR A 474 6.15 -22.06 19.68
N SER A 475 6.04 -22.31 18.36
CA SER A 475 7.10 -21.98 17.40
C SER A 475 7.34 -20.47 17.27
N THR A 476 6.31 -19.63 17.37
CA THR A 476 6.48 -18.17 17.31
C THR A 476 7.22 -17.64 18.53
N VAL A 477 6.87 -18.12 19.73
CA VAL A 477 7.56 -17.75 20.97
C VAL A 477 9.01 -18.22 20.93
N LYS A 478 9.25 -19.46 20.47
CA LYS A 478 10.60 -20.00 20.27
C LYS A 478 11.42 -19.13 19.31
N GLN A 479 10.87 -18.80 18.14
CA GLN A 479 11.55 -17.96 17.17
C GLN A 479 11.88 -16.57 17.74
N PHE A 480 10.97 -15.98 18.52
CA PHE A 480 11.24 -14.71 19.21
C PHE A 480 12.44 -14.84 20.16
N THR A 481 12.49 -15.87 21.01
CA THR A 481 13.63 -16.11 21.92
C THR A 481 14.96 -16.37 21.20
N GLU A 482 14.94 -17.10 20.08
CA GLU A 482 16.12 -17.36 19.26
C GLU A 482 16.65 -16.07 18.63
N ARG A 483 15.76 -15.19 18.17
CA ARG A 483 16.13 -13.87 17.64
C ARG A 483 16.76 -12.99 18.73
N LEU A 484 16.19 -12.93 19.93
CA LEU A 484 16.79 -12.18 21.04
C LEU A 484 18.21 -12.68 21.35
N SER A 485 18.42 -13.99 21.34
CA SER A 485 19.75 -14.62 21.52
C SER A 485 20.73 -14.29 20.39
N ALA A 486 20.23 -14.04 19.19
CA ALA A 486 21.03 -13.62 18.04
C ALA A 486 21.42 -12.14 18.11
N TYR A 487 20.56 -11.28 18.68
CA TYR A 487 20.81 -9.84 18.78
C TYR A 487 21.61 -9.43 20.01
N PHE A 488 21.44 -10.09 21.16
CA PHE A 488 21.98 -9.61 22.43
C PHE A 488 23.14 -10.46 22.95
N ASN A 489 24.15 -9.79 23.50
CA ASN A 489 25.19 -10.44 24.28
C ASN A 489 24.60 -11.02 25.58
N ASP A 490 25.12 -12.19 26.00
CA ASP A 490 24.81 -12.83 27.28
C ASP A 490 23.31 -13.04 27.56
N TRP A 491 22.52 -13.15 26.49
CA TRP A 491 21.06 -13.27 26.59
C TRP A 491 20.61 -14.44 27.48
N GLU A 492 21.30 -15.58 27.43
CA GLU A 492 20.99 -16.75 28.26
C GLU A 492 21.15 -16.50 29.76
N GLU A 493 22.03 -15.58 30.17
CA GLU A 493 22.20 -15.18 31.56
C GLU A 493 21.17 -14.12 31.94
N LEU A 494 21.01 -13.10 31.08
CA LEU A 494 20.11 -11.97 31.32
C LEU A 494 18.63 -12.39 31.40
N SER A 495 18.23 -13.43 30.65
CA SER A 495 16.83 -13.86 30.55
C SER A 495 16.34 -14.78 31.69
N ARG A 496 17.22 -15.33 32.53
CA ARG A 496 16.86 -16.35 33.54
C ARG A 496 15.78 -15.89 34.52
N ASP A 497 15.91 -14.66 34.99
CA ASP A 497 15.02 -14.05 35.99
C ASP A 497 14.10 -12.99 35.40
N MET A 498 14.02 -12.92 34.07
CA MET A 498 13.27 -11.87 33.38
C MET A 498 11.78 -12.25 33.26
N SER A 499 10.92 -11.38 33.77
CA SER A 499 9.48 -11.45 33.55
C SER A 499 9.11 -10.84 32.19
N TRP A 500 8.01 -11.28 31.60
CA TRP A 500 7.56 -10.76 30.31
C TRP A 500 6.20 -10.09 30.47
N GLU A 501 6.05 -8.92 29.87
CA GLU A 501 4.78 -8.22 29.74
C GLU A 501 4.49 -8.00 28.26
N ILE A 502 3.32 -8.42 27.78
CA ILE A 502 2.85 -8.13 26.43
C ILE A 502 1.72 -7.11 26.53
N ILE A 503 1.89 -5.99 25.86
CA ILE A 503 0.90 -4.91 25.83
C ILE A 503 0.29 -4.83 24.45
N TYR A 504 -1.00 -5.17 24.35
CA TYR A 504 -1.81 -5.02 23.15
C TYR A 504 -2.36 -3.60 23.05
N ILE A 505 -1.87 -2.84 22.07
CA ILE A 505 -2.35 -1.49 21.76
C ILE A 505 -3.26 -1.58 20.56
N GLN A 506 -4.51 -1.16 20.74
CA GLN A 506 -5.53 -1.21 19.71
C GLN A 506 -6.02 0.18 19.33
N HIS A 507 -6.31 0.37 18.04
CA HIS A 507 -7.07 1.53 17.56
C HIS A 507 -8.54 1.40 17.96
N GLU A 508 -9.26 2.50 18.18
CA GLU A 508 -10.69 2.48 18.58
C GLU A 508 -11.62 1.69 17.64
N ILE A 509 -11.29 1.65 16.35
CA ILE A 509 -12.04 0.90 15.33
C ILE A 509 -11.94 -0.62 15.52
N SER A 510 -10.99 -1.07 16.34
CA SER A 510 -10.68 -2.48 16.54
C SER A 510 -11.63 -3.08 17.56
N LYS A 511 -11.99 -4.35 17.37
CA LYS A 511 -12.70 -5.09 18.41
C LYS A 511 -11.74 -5.34 19.58
N LYS A 512 -12.12 -4.84 20.76
CA LYS A 512 -11.34 -4.91 21.99
C LYS A 512 -10.96 -6.35 22.35
N ILE A 513 -9.67 -6.57 22.62
CA ILE A 513 -9.17 -7.80 23.24
C ILE A 513 -9.62 -7.80 24.70
N THR A 514 -10.38 -8.83 25.09
CA THR A 514 -10.95 -8.96 26.45
C THR A 514 -10.55 -10.24 27.14
N LYS A 515 -9.89 -11.16 26.43
CA LYS A 515 -9.50 -12.47 26.91
C LYS A 515 -7.99 -12.63 26.83
N TRP A 516 -7.42 -13.44 27.72
CA TRP A 516 -6.03 -13.88 27.62
C TRP A 516 -5.74 -14.52 26.27
N GLN A 517 -4.63 -14.12 25.65
CA GLN A 517 -4.17 -14.72 24.41
C GLN A 517 -3.40 -15.99 24.73
N LYS A 518 -3.85 -17.12 24.16
CA LYS A 518 -3.27 -18.44 24.43
C LYS A 518 -2.03 -18.69 23.58
N CYS A 519 -1.08 -19.43 24.13
CA CYS A 519 0.00 -20.05 23.36
C CYS A 519 -0.39 -21.51 23.04
N ASN A 520 -0.62 -21.80 21.76
CA ASN A 520 -1.02 -23.13 21.30
C ASN A 520 0.20 -23.95 20.84
N TYR A 521 0.12 -25.27 20.99
CA TYR A 521 1.09 -26.20 20.42
C TYR A 521 1.05 -26.17 18.88
N VAL A 522 2.18 -26.40 18.22
CA VAL A 522 2.22 -26.50 16.74
C VAL A 522 1.34 -27.65 16.27
N ASN A 523 1.46 -28.80 16.94
CA ASN A 523 0.57 -29.93 16.74
C ASN A 523 -0.06 -30.33 18.10
N PRO A 524 -1.36 -30.06 18.32
CA PRO A 524 -2.04 -30.42 19.56
C PRO A 524 -2.00 -31.92 19.89
N LYS A 525 -1.82 -32.79 18.88
CA LYS A 525 -1.76 -34.25 19.03
C LYS A 525 -0.36 -34.76 19.35
N ASN A 526 0.69 -33.96 19.12
CA ASN A 526 2.08 -34.35 19.33
C ASN A 526 2.84 -33.23 20.05
N LYS A 527 2.71 -33.21 21.38
CA LYS A 527 3.26 -32.15 22.24
C LYS A 527 4.65 -32.52 22.73
N THR A 528 5.66 -31.82 22.25
CA THR A 528 7.04 -32.02 22.73
C THR A 528 7.25 -31.43 24.12
N ASP A 529 8.23 -31.92 24.88
CA ASP A 529 8.52 -31.37 26.21
C ASP A 529 9.04 -29.93 26.15
N ALA A 530 9.73 -29.55 25.06
CA ALA A 530 10.12 -28.17 24.80
C ALA A 530 8.89 -27.26 24.64
N GLU A 531 7.89 -27.68 23.87
CA GLU A 531 6.65 -26.92 23.72
C GLU A 531 5.85 -26.82 25.02
N LYS A 532 5.80 -27.88 25.82
CA LYS A 532 5.14 -27.85 27.14
C LYS A 532 5.78 -26.79 28.05
N LYS A 533 7.12 -26.67 28.03
CA LYS A 533 7.85 -25.63 28.77
C LYS A 533 7.50 -24.23 28.27
N ILE A 534 7.37 -24.04 26.95
CA ILE A 534 6.97 -22.75 26.36
C ILE A 534 5.55 -22.37 26.78
N VAL A 535 4.60 -23.32 26.72
CA VAL A 535 3.21 -23.06 27.16
C VAL A 535 3.14 -22.74 28.65
N ALA A 536 3.84 -23.52 29.48
CA ALA A 536 3.90 -23.26 30.92
C ALA A 536 4.55 -21.90 31.25
N PHE A 537 5.58 -21.51 30.49
CA PHE A 537 6.18 -20.18 30.58
C PHE A 537 5.18 -19.09 30.19
N TRP A 538 4.47 -19.26 29.07
CA TRP A 538 3.49 -18.31 28.59
C TRP A 538 2.33 -18.10 29.58
N ASP A 539 1.76 -19.19 30.10
CA ASP A 539 0.62 -19.13 31.00
C ASP A 539 1.00 -18.70 32.43
N GLY A 540 2.26 -18.87 32.83
CA GLY A 540 2.71 -18.62 34.21
C GLY A 540 3.65 -17.44 34.42
N LYS A 541 4.34 -16.95 33.38
CA LYS A 541 5.38 -15.89 33.49
C LYS A 541 5.21 -14.74 32.49
N VAL A 542 4.28 -14.83 31.54
CA VAL A 542 3.98 -13.74 30.60
C VAL A 542 2.70 -13.06 31.04
N HIS A 543 2.79 -11.82 31.49
CA HIS A 543 1.62 -11.02 31.85
C HIS A 543 1.12 -10.26 30.61
N GLN A 544 -0.19 -10.15 30.47
CA GLN A 544 -0.80 -9.60 29.26
C GLN A 544 -1.72 -8.43 29.60
N TYR A 545 -1.52 -7.32 28.91
CA TYR A 545 -2.26 -6.08 29.15
C TYR A 545 -2.84 -5.56 27.85
N GLN A 546 -3.90 -4.78 27.96
CA GLN A 546 -4.59 -4.23 26.81
C GLN A 546 -4.90 -2.75 27.01
N PHE A 547 -4.75 -1.98 25.92
CA PHE A 547 -5.10 -0.57 25.85
C PHE A 547 -5.78 -0.25 24.51
N VAL A 548 -6.80 0.62 24.54
CA VAL A 548 -7.41 1.15 23.31
C VAL A 548 -7.10 2.64 23.22
N LEU A 549 -6.47 3.05 22.13
CA LEU A 549 -6.30 4.45 21.79
C LEU A 549 -7.63 5.01 21.28
N THR A 550 -8.15 6.03 21.96
CA THR A 550 -9.43 6.68 21.66
C THR A 550 -9.27 8.21 21.55
N PRO A 551 -10.19 8.91 20.87
CA PRO A 551 -10.22 10.38 20.83
C PRO A 551 -10.29 11.01 22.22
N ASP A 552 -11.08 10.44 23.13
CA ASP A 552 -11.21 10.92 24.51
C ASP A 552 -9.88 10.87 25.26
N PHE A 553 -9.11 9.81 25.05
CA PHE A 553 -7.77 9.68 25.64
C PHE A 553 -6.82 10.78 25.14
N VAL A 554 -6.86 11.12 23.85
CA VAL A 554 -6.05 12.21 23.30
C VAL A 554 -6.47 13.58 23.83
N ASN A 555 -7.78 13.79 24.06
CA ASN A 555 -8.28 14.99 24.73
C ASN A 555 -7.78 15.09 26.17
N LYS A 556 -7.74 13.99 26.93
CA LYS A 556 -7.20 13.96 28.30
C LYS A 556 -5.72 14.38 28.35
N ILE A 557 -4.90 13.92 27.40
CA ILE A 557 -3.48 14.33 27.30
C ILE A 557 -3.33 15.83 27.04
N ARG A 558 -4.23 16.43 26.25
CA ARG A 558 -4.23 17.87 25.97
C ARG A 558 -4.42 18.70 27.26
N GLU A 559 -5.27 18.23 28.17
CA GLU A 559 -5.54 18.92 29.44
C GLU A 559 -4.36 18.82 30.40
N MET A 560 -3.65 17.69 30.39
CA MET A 560 -2.45 17.47 31.22
C MET A 560 -1.25 18.33 30.80
N GLY A 561 -1.04 18.57 29.50
CA GLY A 561 0.07 19.38 29.00
C GLY A 561 -0.17 20.90 28.99
N ALA A 562 -1.34 21.36 29.43
CA ALA A 562 -1.70 22.77 29.55
C ALA A 562 -1.59 23.31 31.00
N GLN A 563 -1.17 22.46 31.94
CA GLN A 563 -0.79 22.78 33.31
C GLN A 563 0.72 22.76 33.44
#